data_AF-A0A2V8M7Y4-F1
#
_entry.id   AF-A0A2V8M7Y4-F1
#
_cell.length_a   1.000
_cell.length_b   1.000
_cell.length_c   1.000
_cell.angle_alpha   90.00
_cell.angle_beta   90.00
_cell.angle_gamma   90.00
#
_symmetry.space_group_name_H-M   'P 1'
#
loop_
_entity.id
_entity.type
_entity.pdbx_description
1 polymer ?
#
loop_
_entity_poly.entity_id
_entity_poly.type
_entity_poly.pdbx_seq_one_letter_code
_entity_poly.pdbx_strand_id
1 'polypeptide(L)'
;MPGFTKRFRFPALKEGDTVERRDKMRAFLKEHDYRLGYVTVDASDWYIDQRLRARLAQNPKADVSAYKDYYLNHLWDRANFYDILSRKALGRSVKHTLLIHHNILNELFLGDVLGMFQSKGWRLINAQDAFTDSVFSAEPNILPAGESIIWASAKESGKFNDILRYPGEDSEYEKPKMDKLGL
;
A
#
# COMPACT_ATOMS: atom_id res chain seq x y z
N MET A 1 -17.55 19.99 0.27
CA MET A 1 -17.45 19.20 -0.98
C MET A 1 -18.23 17.91 -0.78
N PRO A 2 -19.22 17.59 -1.63
CA PRO A 2 -19.89 16.29 -1.58
C PRO A 2 -18.87 15.15 -1.64
N GLY A 3 -18.99 14.16 -0.74
CA GLY A 3 -18.09 12.99 -0.71
C GLY A 3 -16.75 13.16 0.03
N PHE A 4 -16.42 14.35 0.53
CA PHE A 4 -15.22 14.53 1.36
C PHE A 4 -15.39 13.89 2.74
N THR A 5 -14.41 13.10 3.17
CA THR A 5 -14.29 12.58 4.54
C THR A 5 -12.91 12.96 5.09
N LYS A 6 -12.85 13.53 6.30
CA LYS A 6 -11.60 13.87 6.99
C LYS A 6 -10.80 12.60 7.31
N ARG A 7 -9.86 12.24 6.44
CA ARG A 7 -8.92 11.15 6.64
C ARG A 7 -7.51 11.65 6.41
N PHE A 8 -6.61 11.35 7.35
CA PHE A 8 -5.22 11.73 7.27
C PHE A 8 -4.35 10.51 7.05
N ARG A 9 -3.60 10.48 5.96
CA ARG A 9 -2.57 9.45 5.70
C ARG A 9 -1.20 10.08 5.92
N PHE A 10 -0.43 9.49 6.81
CA PHE A 10 0.92 9.95 7.07
C PHE A 10 1.82 9.79 5.84
N PRO A 11 2.64 10.80 5.49
CA PRO A 11 3.69 10.65 4.50
C PRO A 11 4.59 9.45 4.82
N ALA A 12 4.99 8.71 3.79
CA ALA A 12 5.74 7.46 3.91
C ALA A 12 5.10 6.38 4.81
N LEU A 13 3.80 6.53 5.12
CA LEU A 13 3.08 5.73 6.12
C LEU A 13 3.73 5.74 7.51
N LYS A 14 4.52 6.75 7.88
CA LYS A 14 5.21 6.79 9.18
C LYS A 14 4.49 7.68 10.17
N GLU A 15 4.00 7.10 11.25
CA GLU A 15 3.28 7.81 12.32
C GLU A 15 4.22 8.32 13.43
N GLY A 16 5.44 7.78 13.50
CA GLY A 16 6.45 8.20 14.49
C GLY A 16 7.28 7.02 15.01
N ASP A 17 8.49 7.33 15.48
CA ASP A 17 9.47 6.40 16.03
C ASP A 17 9.46 6.36 17.57
N THR A 18 8.74 7.26 18.23
CA THR A 18 8.55 7.29 19.69
C THR A 18 7.07 7.27 20.06
N VAL A 19 6.76 6.74 21.26
CA VAL A 19 5.41 6.76 21.84
C VAL A 19 4.85 8.18 21.84
N GLU A 20 5.64 9.14 22.33
CA GLU A 20 5.23 10.54 22.43
C GLU A 20 4.84 11.14 21.08
N ARG A 21 5.66 10.94 20.03
CA ARG A 21 5.37 11.48 18.68
C ARG A 21 4.10 10.87 18.10
N ARG A 22 3.99 9.54 18.14
CA ARG A 22 2.84 8.80 17.62
C ARG A 22 1.55 9.22 18.32
N ASP A 23 1.54 9.20 19.66
CA ASP A 23 0.34 9.41 20.45
C ASP A 23 -0.11 10.88 20.39
N LYS A 24 0.83 11.84 20.42
CA LYS A 24 0.49 13.26 20.23
C LYS A 24 -0.15 13.51 18.88
N MET A 25 0.37 12.92 17.80
CA MET A 25 -0.19 13.15 16.47
C MET A 25 -1.54 12.46 16.28
N ARG A 26 -1.72 11.24 16.80
CA ARG A 26 -3.03 10.56 16.82
C ARG A 26 -4.07 11.38 17.59
N ALA A 27 -3.71 11.89 18.77
CA ALA A 27 -4.58 12.74 19.59
C ALA A 27 -4.96 14.04 18.86
N PHE A 28 -3.98 14.73 18.26
CA PHE A 28 -4.22 15.93 17.48
C PHE A 28 -5.18 15.70 16.32
N LEU A 29 -4.99 14.62 15.55
CA LEU A 29 -5.89 14.28 14.43
C LEU A 29 -7.31 14.01 14.92
N LYS A 30 -7.45 13.25 16.01
CA LYS A 30 -8.75 12.94 16.62
C LYS A 30 -9.48 14.21 17.11
N GLU A 31 -8.76 15.12 17.76
CA GLU A 31 -9.30 16.42 18.22
C GLU A 31 -9.84 17.27 17.07
N HIS A 32 -9.29 17.11 15.86
CA HIS A 32 -9.70 17.85 14.65
C HIS A 32 -10.67 17.05 13.74
N ASP A 33 -11.27 15.99 14.28
CA ASP A 33 -12.17 15.04 13.62
C ASP A 33 -11.57 14.28 12.43
N TYR A 34 -10.25 14.14 12.37
CA TYR A 34 -9.61 13.29 11.38
C TYR A 34 -9.61 11.84 11.85
N ARG A 35 -9.93 10.93 10.92
CA ARG A 35 -9.63 9.50 11.06
C ARG A 35 -8.31 9.19 10.37
N LEU A 36 -7.67 8.11 10.80
CA LEU A 36 -6.46 7.61 10.13
C LEU A 36 -6.84 7.01 8.76
N GLY A 37 -6.18 7.50 7.72
CA GLY A 37 -6.36 7.14 6.32
C GLY A 37 -5.46 5.98 5.91
N TYR A 38 -5.40 4.93 6.74
CA TYR A 38 -4.55 3.76 6.54
C TYR A 38 -4.73 3.11 5.16
N VAL A 39 -3.70 2.38 4.76
CA VAL A 39 -3.73 1.47 3.61
C VAL A 39 -3.65 0.02 4.10
N THR A 40 -4.22 -0.91 3.35
CA THR A 40 -4.12 -2.34 3.68
C THR A 40 -3.11 -3.09 2.82
N VAL A 41 -2.94 -2.66 1.57
CA VAL A 41 -1.96 -3.18 0.63
C VAL A 41 -0.99 -2.04 0.36
N ASP A 42 0.22 -2.17 0.89
CA ASP A 42 1.34 -1.32 0.52
C ASP A 42 2.01 -1.90 -0.74
N ALA A 43 2.49 -1.02 -1.61
CA ALA A 43 3.15 -1.39 -2.85
C ALA A 43 4.16 -0.32 -3.27
N SER A 44 5.27 -0.77 -3.84
CA SER A 44 6.36 0.08 -4.34
C SER A 44 6.14 0.64 -5.75
N ASP A 45 4.91 1.06 -6.10
CA ASP A 45 4.59 1.59 -7.45
C ASP A 45 5.47 2.80 -7.83
N TRP A 46 5.82 3.63 -6.85
CA TRP A 46 6.72 4.78 -6.99
C TRP A 46 8.10 4.40 -7.55
N TYR A 47 8.63 3.23 -7.18
CA TYR A 47 9.95 2.78 -7.63
C TYR A 47 9.89 2.29 -9.07
N ILE A 48 8.82 1.56 -9.42
CA ILE A 48 8.58 1.09 -10.78
C ILE A 48 8.38 2.30 -11.71
N ASP A 49 7.62 3.30 -11.27
CA ASP A 49 7.43 4.58 -11.97
C ASP A 49 8.76 5.32 -12.20
N GLN A 50 9.62 5.39 -11.17
CA GLN A 50 10.94 6.00 -11.31
C GLN A 50 11.77 5.33 -12.42
N ARG A 51 11.77 3.99 -12.49
CA ARG A 51 12.49 3.23 -13.52
C ARG A 51 11.87 3.46 -14.90
N LEU A 52 10.55 3.44 -15.01
CA LEU A 52 9.81 3.72 -16.24
C LEU A 52 10.12 5.13 -16.77
N ARG A 53 10.10 6.15 -15.91
CA ARG A 53 10.43 7.52 -16.29
C ARG A 53 11.87 7.66 -16.77
N ALA A 54 12.82 6.98 -16.12
CA ALA A 54 14.20 6.96 -16.57
C ALA A 54 14.35 6.34 -17.98
N ARG A 55 13.62 5.25 -18.26
CA ARG A 55 13.57 4.62 -19.57
C ARG A 55 12.99 5.54 -20.65
N LEU A 56 11.87 6.18 -20.36
CA LEU A 56 11.20 7.09 -21.29
C LEU A 56 12.01 8.38 -21.52
N ALA A 57 12.79 8.83 -20.53
CA ALA A 57 13.71 9.95 -20.70
C ALA A 57 14.84 9.63 -21.69
N GLN A 58 15.32 8.39 -21.72
CA GLN A 58 16.34 7.93 -22.69
C GLN A 58 15.74 7.68 -24.07
N ASN A 59 14.54 7.10 -24.12
CA ASN A 59 13.83 6.84 -25.36
C ASN A 59 12.32 7.02 -25.14
N PRO A 60 11.73 8.16 -25.54
CA PRO A 60 10.30 8.44 -25.40
C PRO A 60 9.38 7.47 -26.14
N LYS A 61 9.92 6.68 -27.08
CA LYS A 61 9.21 5.65 -27.85
C LYS A 61 9.57 4.23 -27.41
N ALA A 62 10.21 4.07 -26.24
CA ALA A 62 10.53 2.75 -25.71
C ALA A 62 9.25 1.92 -25.54
N ASP A 63 9.33 0.62 -25.81
CA ASP A 63 8.27 -0.30 -25.42
C ASP A 63 8.23 -0.40 -23.90
N VAL A 64 7.03 -0.19 -23.34
CA VAL A 64 6.75 -0.17 -21.90
C VAL A 64 5.95 -1.40 -21.45
N SER A 65 5.67 -2.35 -22.36
CA SER A 65 4.93 -3.58 -22.09
C SER A 65 5.50 -4.36 -20.90
N ALA A 66 6.83 -4.49 -20.82
CA ALA A 66 7.49 -5.19 -19.72
C ALA A 66 7.34 -4.48 -18.36
N TYR A 67 7.22 -3.15 -18.32
CA TYR A 67 6.90 -2.42 -17.08
C TYR A 67 5.47 -2.70 -16.63
N LYS A 68 4.53 -2.75 -17.58
CA LYS A 68 3.15 -3.13 -17.30
C LYS A 68 3.08 -4.53 -16.69
N ASP A 69 3.70 -5.51 -17.34
CA ASP A 69 3.67 -6.91 -16.86
C ASP A 69 4.32 -7.04 -15.49
N TYR A 70 5.46 -6.37 -15.25
CA TYR A 70 6.07 -6.32 -13.93
C TYR A 70 5.13 -5.70 -12.89
N TYR A 71 4.53 -4.56 -13.23
CA TYR A 71 3.67 -3.82 -12.31
C TYR A 71 2.42 -4.59 -11.90
N LEU A 72 1.74 -5.21 -12.87
CA LEU A 72 0.57 -6.06 -12.61
C LEU A 72 0.93 -7.25 -11.71
N ASN A 73 2.04 -7.93 -12.02
CA ASN A 73 2.51 -9.05 -11.21
C ASN A 73 2.90 -8.61 -9.79
N HIS A 74 3.55 -7.46 -9.64
CA HIS A 74 3.92 -6.87 -8.35
C HIS A 74 2.68 -6.57 -7.50
N LEU A 75 1.71 -5.84 -8.04
CA LEU A 75 0.48 -5.54 -7.32
C LEU A 75 -0.30 -6.80 -6.95
N TRP A 76 -0.32 -7.80 -7.84
CA TRP A 76 -0.95 -9.07 -7.56
C TRP A 76 -0.26 -9.81 -6.41
N ASP A 77 1.06 -9.90 -6.43
CA ASP A 77 1.85 -10.51 -5.35
C ASP A 77 1.60 -9.82 -4.00
N ARG A 78 1.66 -8.48 -3.99
CA ARG A 78 1.40 -7.70 -2.78
C ARG A 78 -0.02 -7.87 -2.25
N ALA A 79 -1.03 -7.82 -3.12
CA ALA A 79 -2.42 -8.01 -2.70
C ALA A 79 -2.64 -9.40 -2.09
N ASN A 80 -2.04 -10.46 -2.64
CA ASN A 80 -2.13 -11.80 -2.05
C ASN A 80 -1.42 -11.89 -0.71
N PHE A 81 -0.20 -11.34 -0.62
CA PHE A 81 0.52 -11.33 0.64
C PHE A 81 -0.32 -10.70 1.75
N TYR A 82 -0.87 -9.51 1.49
CA TYR A 82 -1.67 -8.79 2.47
C TYR A 82 -3.02 -9.43 2.76
N ASP A 83 -3.70 -10.06 1.79
CA ASP A 83 -4.92 -10.84 2.06
C ASP A 83 -4.63 -12.07 2.92
N ILE A 84 -3.56 -12.81 2.61
CA ILE A 84 -3.12 -13.96 3.42
C ILE A 84 -2.76 -13.51 4.83
N LEU A 85 -2.02 -12.42 4.97
CA LEU A 85 -1.66 -11.86 6.27
C LEU A 85 -2.90 -11.40 7.04
N SER A 86 -3.85 -10.76 6.37
CA SER A 86 -5.14 -10.34 6.95
C SER A 86 -5.88 -11.54 7.54
N ARG A 87 -6.05 -12.61 6.76
CA ARG A 87 -6.72 -13.84 7.21
C ARG A 87 -6.01 -14.47 8.40
N LYS A 88 -4.68 -14.51 8.40
CA LYS A 88 -3.90 -15.11 9.49
C LYS A 88 -3.90 -14.25 10.76
N ALA A 89 -3.74 -12.94 10.64
CA ALA A 89 -3.61 -12.03 11.78
C ALA A 89 -4.96 -11.59 12.35
N LEU A 90 -5.98 -11.42 11.50
CA LEU A 90 -7.28 -10.87 11.85
C LEU A 90 -8.44 -11.89 11.74
N GLY A 91 -8.15 -13.11 11.29
CA GLY A 91 -9.14 -14.18 11.14
C GLY A 91 -10.09 -14.02 9.95
N ARG A 92 -9.91 -13.00 9.11
CA ARG A 92 -10.74 -12.72 7.92
C ARG A 92 -9.97 -11.91 6.87
N SER A 93 -10.46 -11.93 5.65
CA SER A 93 -10.11 -10.93 4.64
C SER A 93 -10.79 -9.60 4.97
N VAL A 94 -10.10 -8.48 4.75
CA VAL A 94 -10.66 -7.12 4.96
C VAL A 94 -11.12 -6.53 3.64
N LYS A 95 -11.92 -5.46 3.70
CA LYS A 95 -12.10 -4.59 2.53
C LYS A 95 -10.80 -3.84 2.27
N HIS A 96 -10.03 -4.34 1.31
CA HIS A 96 -8.69 -3.81 1.04
C HIS A 96 -8.72 -2.44 0.36
N THR A 97 -7.79 -1.59 0.78
CA THR A 97 -7.31 -0.39 0.06
C THR A 97 -5.88 -0.61 -0.42
N LEU A 98 -5.60 -0.20 -1.65
CA LEU A 98 -4.29 -0.26 -2.29
C LEU A 98 -3.62 1.11 -2.28
N LEU A 99 -2.36 1.17 -1.83
CA LEU A 99 -1.52 2.36 -1.98
C LEU A 99 -0.97 2.44 -3.41
N ILE A 100 -1.29 3.53 -4.09
CA ILE A 100 -0.70 3.94 -5.38
C ILE A 100 -0.56 5.46 -5.41
N HIS A 101 0.27 5.95 -6.31
CA HIS A 101 0.55 7.36 -6.52
C HIS A 101 0.01 7.85 -7.87
N HIS A 102 -0.40 9.12 -7.93
CA HIS A 102 -0.72 9.74 -9.21
C HIS A 102 0.59 10.03 -9.97
N ASN A 103 0.94 9.13 -10.89
CA ASN A 103 2.20 9.12 -11.63
C ASN A 103 1.99 8.52 -13.04
N ILE A 104 3.02 8.53 -13.90
CA ILE A 104 2.89 8.08 -15.29
C ILE A 104 2.64 6.56 -15.37
N LEU A 105 3.19 5.78 -14.43
CA LEU A 105 2.93 4.35 -14.36
C LEU A 105 1.41 4.06 -14.22
N ASN A 106 0.75 4.74 -13.29
CA ASN A 106 -0.69 4.59 -13.08
C ASN A 106 -1.51 5.29 -14.17
N GLU A 107 -1.03 6.40 -14.74
CA GLU A 107 -1.66 7.02 -15.90
C GLU A 107 -1.76 6.03 -17.08
N LEU A 108 -0.69 5.29 -17.35
CA LEU A 108 -0.64 4.33 -18.45
C LEU A 108 -1.41 3.04 -18.17
N PHE A 109 -1.38 2.54 -16.93
CA PHE A 109 -1.79 1.15 -16.65
C PHE A 109 -2.89 0.98 -15.61
N LEU A 110 -3.50 2.05 -15.07
CA LEU A 110 -4.58 1.90 -14.08
C LEU A 110 -5.74 1.05 -14.61
N GLY A 111 -6.09 1.18 -15.89
CA GLY A 111 -7.10 0.34 -16.53
C GLY A 111 -6.75 -1.15 -16.47
N ASP A 112 -5.51 -1.52 -16.80
CA ASP A 112 -5.01 -2.89 -16.69
C ASP A 112 -4.99 -3.39 -15.23
N VAL A 113 -4.62 -2.53 -14.27
CA VAL A 113 -4.63 -2.89 -12.84
C VAL A 113 -6.04 -3.26 -12.39
N LEU A 114 -7.04 -2.42 -12.70
CA LEU A 114 -8.43 -2.66 -12.34
C LEU A 114 -8.97 -3.95 -13.02
N GLY A 115 -8.68 -4.10 -14.32
CA GLY A 115 -9.08 -5.29 -15.08
C GLY A 115 -8.43 -6.58 -14.56
N MET A 116 -7.14 -6.53 -14.19
CA MET A 116 -6.43 -7.65 -13.59
C MET A 116 -7.12 -8.10 -12.29
N PHE A 117 -7.38 -7.19 -11.35
CA PHE A 117 -8.03 -7.53 -10.09
C PHE A 117 -9.41 -8.16 -10.30
N GLN A 118 -10.23 -7.57 -11.19
CA GLN A 118 -11.54 -8.15 -11.54
C GLN A 118 -11.42 -9.55 -12.14
N SER A 119 -10.49 -9.76 -13.07
CA SER A 119 -10.26 -11.07 -13.70
C SER A 119 -9.81 -12.15 -12.70
N LYS A 120 -9.18 -11.73 -11.61
CA LYS A 120 -8.71 -12.58 -10.50
C LYS A 120 -9.74 -12.72 -9.37
N GLY A 121 -10.98 -12.30 -9.60
CA GLY A 121 -12.10 -12.48 -8.66
C GLY A 121 -12.21 -11.42 -7.57
N TRP A 122 -11.42 -10.34 -7.64
CA TRP A 122 -11.56 -9.22 -6.71
C TRP A 122 -12.72 -8.33 -7.13
N ARG A 123 -13.49 -7.87 -6.13
CA ARG A 123 -14.56 -6.91 -6.34
C ARG A 123 -14.03 -5.50 -6.09
N LEU A 124 -14.09 -4.66 -7.12
CA LEU A 124 -13.78 -3.23 -6.99
C LEU A 124 -14.90 -2.55 -6.21
N ILE A 125 -14.52 -1.82 -5.16
CA ILE A 125 -15.43 -1.03 -4.32
C ILE A 125 -14.89 0.39 -4.19
N ASN A 126 -15.76 1.34 -3.87
CA ASN A 126 -15.31 2.72 -3.63
C ASN A 126 -14.67 2.87 -2.24
N ALA A 127 -13.92 3.96 -2.05
CA ALA A 127 -13.23 4.22 -0.79
C ALA A 127 -14.20 4.33 0.41
N GLN A 128 -15.39 4.91 0.22
CA GLN A 128 -16.37 5.06 1.29
C GLN A 128 -16.81 3.70 1.84
N ASP A 129 -17.04 2.71 0.97
CA ASP A 129 -17.36 1.34 1.37
C ASP A 129 -16.15 0.63 1.99
N ALA A 130 -14.95 0.77 1.40
CA ALA A 130 -13.74 0.14 1.94
C ALA A 130 -13.47 0.56 3.39
N PHE A 131 -13.53 1.87 3.66
CA PHE A 131 -13.29 2.43 4.99
C PHE A 131 -14.41 2.18 6.03
N THR A 132 -15.45 1.41 5.68
CA THR A 132 -16.41 0.89 6.68
C THR A 132 -15.91 -0.37 7.39
N ASP A 133 -14.84 -0.99 6.88
CA ASP A 133 -14.22 -2.15 7.51
C ASP A 133 -13.60 -1.78 8.87
N SER A 134 -13.84 -2.62 9.89
CA SER A 134 -13.40 -2.34 11.26
C SER A 134 -11.88 -2.28 11.43
N VAL A 135 -11.10 -2.82 10.49
CA VAL A 135 -9.63 -2.74 10.53
C VAL A 135 -9.14 -1.28 10.56
N PHE A 136 -9.88 -0.36 9.94
CA PHE A 136 -9.51 1.06 9.88
C PHE A 136 -9.74 1.83 11.19
N SER A 137 -10.26 1.16 12.23
CA SER A 137 -10.34 1.70 13.60
C SER A 137 -9.23 1.18 14.50
N ALA A 138 -8.36 0.30 14.02
CA ALA A 138 -7.21 -0.17 14.78
C ALA A 138 -6.16 0.95 14.92
N GLU A 139 -5.51 1.02 16.07
CA GLU A 139 -4.41 1.93 16.36
C GLU A 139 -3.22 1.14 16.94
N PRO A 140 -2.53 0.30 16.13
CA PRO A 140 -1.52 -0.63 16.66
C PRO A 140 -0.46 0.09 17.49
N ASN A 141 -0.15 -0.50 18.64
CA ASN A 141 0.81 -0.01 19.61
C ASN A 141 2.21 -0.58 19.33
N ILE A 142 2.76 -0.25 18.17
CA ILE A 142 4.11 -0.65 17.74
C ILE A 142 5.03 0.56 17.61
N LEU A 143 6.34 0.30 17.60
CA LEU A 143 7.39 1.27 17.24
C LEU A 143 8.43 0.61 16.32
N PRO A 144 8.94 1.33 15.30
CA PRO A 144 8.36 2.56 14.75
C PRO A 144 6.93 2.29 14.22
N ALA A 145 6.03 3.25 14.39
CA ALA A 145 4.64 3.15 13.98
C ALA A 145 4.48 3.51 12.50
N GLY A 146 3.79 2.65 11.75
CA GLY A 146 3.56 2.87 10.33
C GLY A 146 3.26 1.60 9.55
N GLU A 147 3.59 1.63 8.25
CA GLU A 147 3.30 0.58 7.26
C GLU A 147 1.79 0.44 6.98
N SER A 148 1.38 -0.63 6.29
CA SER A 148 -0.03 -0.97 6.14
C SER A 148 -0.66 -1.36 7.48
N ILE A 149 -1.96 -1.10 7.67
CA ILE A 149 -2.65 -1.43 8.93
C ILE A 149 -2.65 -2.93 9.22
N ILE A 150 -2.59 -3.76 8.17
CA ILE A 150 -2.48 -5.22 8.30
C ILE A 150 -1.09 -5.60 8.80
N TRP A 151 -0.03 -5.00 8.22
CA TRP A 151 1.34 -5.22 8.67
C TRP A 151 1.49 -4.80 10.13
N ALA A 152 1.01 -3.61 10.48
CA ALA A 152 1.11 -3.05 11.83
C ALA A 152 0.35 -3.90 12.87
N SER A 153 -0.85 -4.36 12.54
CA SER A 153 -1.64 -5.25 13.41
C SER A 153 -0.95 -6.62 13.58
N ALA A 154 -0.38 -7.17 12.50
CA ALA A 154 0.38 -8.41 12.56
C ALA A 154 1.64 -8.24 13.42
N LYS A 155 2.34 -7.11 13.31
CA LYS A 155 3.52 -6.78 14.11
C LYS A 155 3.18 -6.69 15.60
N GLU A 156 2.10 -6.00 15.94
CA GLU A 156 1.62 -5.86 17.32
C GLU A 156 1.37 -7.22 17.98
N SER A 157 0.85 -8.19 17.22
CA SER A 157 0.60 -9.54 17.75
C SER A 157 1.87 -10.30 18.17
N GLY A 158 3.04 -9.91 17.66
CA GLY A 158 4.32 -10.60 17.86
C GLY A 158 4.45 -11.98 17.18
N LYS A 159 3.40 -12.48 16.51
CA LYS A 159 3.34 -13.85 15.97
C LYS A 159 3.89 -14.01 14.55
N PHE A 160 4.14 -12.91 13.84
CA PHE A 160 4.43 -12.92 12.40
C PHE A 160 5.83 -12.38 12.07
N ASN A 161 6.73 -12.25 13.05
CA ASN A 161 8.06 -11.67 12.83
C ASN A 161 8.88 -12.39 11.73
N ASP A 162 8.65 -13.68 11.50
CA ASP A 162 9.38 -14.45 10.48
C ASP A 162 8.94 -14.16 9.03
N ILE A 163 7.77 -13.54 8.84
CA ILE A 163 7.22 -13.23 7.52
C ILE A 163 7.12 -11.73 7.24
N LEU A 164 7.20 -10.89 8.27
CA LEU A 164 7.21 -9.44 8.13
C LEU A 164 8.61 -8.96 7.79
N ARG A 165 8.68 -8.02 6.85
CA ARG A 165 9.90 -7.29 6.49
C ARG A 165 9.79 -5.86 7.02
N TYR A 166 10.93 -5.22 7.28
CA TYR A 166 10.97 -3.81 7.66
C TYR A 166 12.11 -3.12 6.89
N PRO A 167 11.83 -2.06 6.11
CA PRO A 167 10.50 -1.49 5.80
C PRO A 167 9.54 -2.51 5.14
N GLY A 168 8.23 -2.29 5.21
CA GLY A 168 7.24 -3.24 4.72
C GLY A 168 7.35 -3.45 3.21
N GLU A 169 7.52 -2.34 2.48
CA GLU A 169 7.82 -2.30 1.04
C GLU A 169 8.91 -1.25 0.77
N ASP A 170 9.85 -1.56 -0.12
CA ASP A 170 10.89 -0.63 -0.57
C ASP A 170 11.50 -1.13 -1.88
N SER A 171 12.20 -0.24 -2.57
CA SER A 171 13.04 -0.47 -3.73
C SER A 171 14.03 -1.63 -3.57
N GLU A 172 14.51 -1.93 -2.36
CA GLU A 172 15.46 -3.02 -2.12
C GLU A 172 14.89 -4.40 -2.49
N TYR A 173 13.56 -4.58 -2.38
CA TYR A 173 12.89 -5.83 -2.72
C TYR A 173 12.58 -5.96 -4.23
N GLU A 174 12.46 -4.82 -4.91
CA GLU A 174 12.05 -4.76 -6.31
C GLU A 174 13.23 -4.67 -7.27
N LYS A 175 14.28 -3.94 -6.87
CA LYS A 175 15.46 -3.69 -7.69
C LYS A 175 16.07 -4.97 -8.30
N PRO A 176 16.33 -6.07 -7.55
CA PRO A 176 16.95 -7.24 -8.14
C PRO A 176 16.10 -7.91 -9.22
N LYS A 177 14.76 -7.91 -9.06
CA LYS A 177 13.84 -8.49 -10.04
C LYS A 177 13.77 -7.62 -11.30
N MET A 178 13.67 -6.31 -11.14
CA MET A 178 13.66 -5.35 -12.26
C MET A 178 14.98 -5.37 -13.03
N ASP A 179 16.13 -5.37 -12.34
CA ASP A 179 17.45 -5.46 -12.95
C ASP A 179 17.60 -6.72 -13.82
N LYS A 180 17.12 -7.88 -13.32
CA LYS A 180 17.13 -9.15 -14.08
C LYS A 180 16.29 -9.09 -15.36
N LEU A 181 15.25 -8.27 -15.39
CA LEU A 181 14.37 -8.07 -16.53
C LEU A 181 14.83 -6.92 -17.45
N GLY A 182 15.89 -6.20 -17.10
CA GLY A 182 16.35 -5.02 -17.83
C GLY A 182 15.40 -3.82 -17.77
N LEU A 183 14.59 -3.75 -16.71
CA LEU A 183 13.65 -2.63 -16.43
C LEU A 183 14.29 -1.59 -15.54
#